data_AF-D5ARK2-F1
#
_entry.id   AF-D5ARK2-F1
#
_cell.length_a   1.000
_cell.length_b   1.000
_cell.length_c   1.000
_cell.angle_alpha   90.00
_cell.angle_beta   90.00
_cell.angle_gamma   90.00
#
_symmetry.space_group_name_H-M   'P 1'
#
loop_
_entity.id
_entity.type
_entity.pdbx_description
1 polymer ?
#
loop_
_entity_poly.entity_id
_entity_poly.type
_entity_poly.pdbx_seq_one_letter_code
_entity_poly.pdbx_strand_id
1 'polypeptide(L)'
;MNGTKFLLLGAAALALAACDNSYGPDKSIDRGINSHHLSTLKAGVWVDPEGCDHWIIDDGVEGYMSARVDDYGKPICSGAAPPNTAVGPFKQGSPVPDYL
;
A
#
# COMPACT_ATOMS: atom_id res chain seq x y z
N MET A 1 -17.45 -25.51 -31.69
CA MET A 1 -16.97 -26.43 -30.64
C MET A 1 -15.45 -26.37 -30.41
N ASN A 2 -14.62 -26.16 -31.43
CA ASN A 2 -13.16 -26.07 -31.23
C ASN A 2 -12.69 -24.67 -30.76
N GLY A 3 -13.33 -23.59 -31.20
CA GLY A 3 -12.99 -22.22 -30.79
C GLY A 3 -13.11 -21.96 -29.29
N THR A 4 -14.17 -22.47 -28.65
CA THR A 4 -14.39 -22.34 -27.20
C THR A 4 -13.30 -23.05 -26.39
N LYS A 5 -12.78 -24.18 -26.89
CA LYS A 5 -11.67 -24.90 -26.24
C LYS A 5 -10.37 -24.10 -26.29
N PHE A 6 -10.05 -23.51 -27.44
CA PHE A 6 -8.88 -22.63 -27.58
C PHE A 6 -9.00 -21.36 -26.73
N LEU A 7 -10.20 -20.79 -26.61
CA LEU A 7 -10.44 -19.63 -25.76
C LEU A 7 -10.21 -19.96 -24.27
N LEU A 8 -10.73 -21.10 -23.80
CA LEU A 8 -10.55 -21.56 -22.43
C LEU A 8 -9.08 -21.91 -22.13
N LEU A 9 -8.37 -22.55 -23.05
CA LEU A 9 -6.94 -22.85 -22.93
C LEU A 9 -6.10 -21.55 -22.90
N GLY A 10 -6.42 -20.57 -23.74
CA GLY A 10 -5.76 -19.27 -23.74
C GLY A 10 -5.99 -18.50 -22.44
N ALA A 11 -7.23 -18.48 -21.95
CA ALA A 11 -7.56 -17.84 -20.68
C ALA A 11 -6.84 -18.49 -19.48
N ALA A 12 -6.76 -19.83 -19.46
CA ALA A 12 -6.04 -20.55 -18.42
C ALA A 12 -4.53 -20.26 -18.45
N ALA A 13 -3.92 -20.19 -19.64
CA ALA A 13 -2.50 -19.84 -19.77
C ALA A 13 -2.19 -18.41 -19.30
N LEU A 14 -3.06 -17.43 -19.63
CA LEU A 14 -2.95 -16.05 -19.14
C LEU A 14 -3.11 -15.96 -17.62
N ALA A 15 -4.04 -16.73 -17.04
CA ALA A 15 -4.22 -16.78 -15.59
C ALA A 15 -3.00 -17.36 -14.88
N LEU A 16 -2.34 -18.38 -15.45
CA LEU A 16 -1.10 -18.94 -14.89
C LEU A 16 0.09 -17.98 -14.99
N ALA A 17 0.17 -17.15 -16.03
CA ALA A 17 1.24 -16.17 -16.19
C ALA A 17 1.23 -15.07 -15.10
N ALA A 18 0.11 -14.87 -14.41
CA ALA A 18 0.00 -13.89 -13.32
C ALA A 18 0.67 -14.35 -12.00
N CYS A 19 1.11 -15.61 -11.89
CA CYS A 19 1.77 -16.14 -10.70
C CYS A 19 3.29 -15.88 -10.65
N ASP A 20 3.86 -15.17 -11.62
CA ASP A 20 5.27 -14.84 -11.60
C ASP A 20 5.58 -13.77 -10.54
N ASN A 21 6.64 -13.99 -9.75
CA ASN A 21 7.15 -13.01 -8.79
C ASN A 21 8.01 -11.98 -9.55
N SER A 22 7.39 -11.27 -10.50
CA SER A 22 8.08 -10.29 -11.36
C SER A 22 8.62 -9.07 -10.57
N TYR A 23 8.35 -9.00 -9.27
CA TYR A 23 8.85 -7.96 -8.38
C TYR A 23 10.08 -8.47 -7.62
N GLY A 24 11.26 -7.99 -8.04
CA GLY A 24 12.52 -8.29 -7.40
C GLY A 24 12.57 -7.97 -5.89
N PRO A 25 13.69 -8.29 -5.22
CA PRO A 25 13.84 -8.13 -3.78
C PRO A 25 13.81 -6.66 -3.33
N ASP A 26 14.06 -5.72 -4.25
CA ASP A 26 14.03 -4.30 -3.97
C ASP A 26 12.58 -3.78 -3.90
N LYS A 27 12.17 -3.49 -2.65
CA LYS A 27 10.87 -2.89 -2.27
C LYS A 27 10.99 -1.39 -1.96
N SER A 28 12.10 -0.74 -2.32
CA SER A 28 12.26 0.72 -2.17
C SER A 28 11.64 1.53 -3.30
N ILE A 29 11.18 0.85 -4.36
CA ILE A 29 10.64 1.46 -5.57
C ILE A 29 9.20 1.00 -5.76
N ASP A 30 8.31 1.98 -5.88
CA ASP A 30 6.97 1.78 -6.39
C ASP A 30 6.97 1.67 -7.92
N ARG A 31 6.11 0.80 -8.47
CA ARG A 31 6.09 0.41 -9.88
C ARG A 31 4.66 0.52 -10.42
N GLY A 32 4.55 0.89 -11.68
CA GLY A 32 3.26 1.02 -12.35
C GLY A 32 2.90 2.47 -12.60
N ILE A 33 1.71 2.88 -12.18
CA ILE A 33 1.26 4.28 -12.30
C ILE A 33 1.99 5.10 -11.25
N ASN A 34 2.49 6.28 -11.62
CA ASN A 34 3.29 7.13 -10.71
C ASN A 34 4.58 6.45 -10.18
N SER A 35 5.25 5.60 -10.95
CA SER A 35 6.47 4.91 -10.47
C SER A 35 7.57 5.87 -9.99
N HIS A 36 7.96 5.73 -8.73
CA HIS A 36 9.03 6.50 -8.11
C HIS A 36 9.63 5.76 -6.90
N HIS A 37 10.67 6.32 -6.29
CA HIS A 37 11.29 5.73 -5.11
C HIS A 37 10.56 6.17 -3.83
N LEU A 38 10.19 5.22 -2.96
CA LEU A 38 9.35 5.46 -1.77
C LEU A 38 9.87 6.54 -0.82
N SER A 39 11.18 6.86 -0.87
CA SER A 39 11.76 7.96 -0.09
C SER A 39 11.23 9.35 -0.43
N THR A 40 10.53 9.54 -1.56
CA THR A 40 9.92 10.83 -1.89
C THR A 40 8.58 11.05 -1.18
N LEU A 41 7.98 9.99 -0.63
CA LEU A 41 6.72 10.04 0.11
C LEU A 41 6.93 10.52 1.55
N LYS A 42 5.85 10.98 2.18
CA LYS A 42 5.85 11.41 3.59
C LYS A 42 4.81 10.64 4.37
N ALA A 43 5.23 10.09 5.50
CA ALA A 43 4.33 9.42 6.43
C ALA A 43 3.57 10.43 7.29
N GLY A 44 2.30 10.14 7.53
CA GLY A 44 1.53 10.68 8.65
C GLY A 44 1.33 9.62 9.73
N VAL A 45 0.45 9.94 10.68
CA VAL A 45 0.04 9.02 11.76
C VAL A 45 -1.43 8.72 11.61
N TRP A 46 -1.78 7.45 11.49
CA TRP A 46 -3.13 6.95 11.70
C TRP A 46 -3.27 6.44 13.13
N VAL A 47 -4.36 6.79 13.79
CA VAL A 47 -4.69 6.33 15.14
C VAL A 47 -5.77 5.26 15.03
N ASP A 48 -5.45 4.05 15.46
CA ASP A 48 -6.36 2.90 15.44
C ASP A 48 -7.53 3.06 16.46
N PRO A 49 -8.54 2.16 16.46
CA PRO A 49 -9.65 2.22 17.41
C PRO A 49 -9.22 2.17 18.88
N GLU A 50 -8.09 1.54 19.18
CA GLU A 50 -7.50 1.43 20.51
C GLU A 50 -6.73 2.70 20.93
N GLY A 51 -6.54 3.64 20.01
CA GLY A 51 -5.86 4.92 20.24
C GLY A 51 -4.36 4.88 19.97
N CYS A 52 -3.86 3.84 19.32
CA CYS A 52 -2.44 3.63 19.06
C CYS A 52 -2.03 3.99 17.63
N ASP A 53 -0.79 4.43 17.50
CA ASP A 53 -0.25 5.07 16.32
C ASP A 53 0.26 4.04 15.30
N HIS A 54 -0.02 4.31 14.03
CA HIS A 54 0.55 3.64 12.89
C HIS A 54 1.13 4.69 11.94
N TRP A 55 2.34 4.44 11.45
CA TRP A 55 2.84 5.19 10.30
C TRP A 55 2.00 4.81 9.10
N ILE A 56 1.46 5.81 8.40
CA ILE A 56 0.68 5.61 7.19
C ILE A 56 1.19 6.51 6.07
N ILE A 57 1.28 5.95 4.89
CA ILE A 57 1.47 6.65 3.63
C ILE A 57 0.35 6.20 2.71
N ASP A 58 -0.20 7.17 2.00
CA ASP A 58 -1.26 6.97 1.02
C ASP A 58 -0.78 7.58 -0.31
N ASP A 59 -0.45 6.71 -1.26
CA ASP A 59 -0.04 7.06 -2.63
C ASP A 59 -1.22 6.89 -3.61
N GLY A 60 -2.44 7.21 -3.17
CA GLY A 60 -3.66 7.09 -3.94
C GLY A 60 -4.33 5.73 -3.72
N VAL A 61 -4.30 4.87 -4.73
CA VAL A 61 -4.89 3.51 -4.59
C VAL A 61 -4.00 2.59 -3.75
N GLU A 62 -2.70 2.91 -3.66
CA GLU A 62 -1.70 2.12 -2.94
C GLU A 62 -1.35 2.78 -1.61
N GLY A 63 -1.33 1.98 -0.54
CA GLY A 63 -1.07 2.45 0.82
C GLY A 63 0.02 1.62 1.50
N TYR A 64 0.80 2.27 2.35
CA TYR A 64 1.80 1.65 3.20
C TYR A 64 1.49 1.93 4.66
N MET A 65 1.59 0.91 5.50
CA MET A 65 1.33 1.06 6.93
C MET A 65 2.32 0.23 7.75
N SER A 66 2.77 0.79 8.86
CA SER A 66 3.55 0.07 9.87
C SER A 66 3.15 0.53 11.26
N ALA A 67 3.03 -0.41 12.19
CA ALA A 67 2.79 -0.10 13.59
C ALA A 67 3.93 0.79 14.13
N ARG A 68 3.57 1.86 14.84
CA ARG A 68 4.55 2.71 15.51
C ARG A 68 4.78 2.14 16.91
N VAL A 69 5.96 1.56 17.10
CA VAL A 69 6.34 0.91 18.35
C VAL A 69 7.51 1.62 19.02
N ASP A 70 7.63 1.47 20.33
CA ASP A 70 8.82 1.88 21.06
C ASP A 70 9.98 0.89 20.88
N ASP A 71 11.12 1.19 21.51
CA ASP A 71 12.33 0.37 21.41
C ASP A 71 12.16 -1.06 21.97
N TYR A 72 11.07 -1.33 22.69
CA TYR A 72 10.72 -2.65 23.24
C TYR A 72 9.62 -3.35 22.44
N GLY A 73 9.17 -2.77 21.34
CA GLY A 73 8.11 -3.32 20.49
C GLY A 73 6.70 -3.08 21.03
N LYS A 74 6.52 -2.24 22.05
CA LYS A 74 5.18 -1.89 22.54
C LYS A 74 4.56 -0.80 21.66
N PRO A 75 3.25 -0.90 21.33
CA PRO A 75 2.55 0.16 20.60
C PRO A 75 2.66 1.52 21.30
N ILE A 76 2.98 2.54 20.51
CA ILE A 76 2.96 3.94 20.91
C ILE A 76 1.53 4.44 20.70
N CYS A 77 0.94 5.07 21.73
CA CYS A 77 -0.40 5.63 21.67
C CYS A 77 -0.29 7.10 22.08
N SER A 78 0.09 7.96 21.13
CA SER A 78 0.62 9.29 21.42
C SER A 78 -0.46 10.37 21.62
N GLY A 79 -1.70 10.08 21.21
CA GLY A 79 -2.78 11.07 21.18
C GLY A 79 -2.63 12.10 20.06
N ALA A 80 -1.90 11.77 18.98
CA ALA A 80 -1.73 12.64 17.82
C ALA A 80 -3.07 13.03 17.14
N ALA A 81 -4.10 12.20 17.26
CA ALA A 81 -5.45 12.42 16.74
C ALA A 81 -6.49 11.59 17.51
N PRO A 82 -7.80 11.84 17.34
CA PRO A 82 -8.85 10.93 17.80
C PRO A 82 -8.75 9.55 17.13
N PRO A 83 -9.27 8.48 17.77
CA PRO A 83 -9.35 7.15 17.15
C PRO A 83 -10.01 7.18 15.77
N ASN A 84 -9.56 6.30 14.89
CA ASN A 84 -10.00 6.19 13.49
C ASN A 84 -9.69 7.41 12.61
N THR A 85 -8.68 8.21 12.97
CA THR A 85 -8.30 9.40 12.20
C THR A 85 -6.83 9.35 11.79
N ALA A 86 -6.52 9.87 10.60
CA ALA A 86 -5.15 10.09 10.13
C ALA A 86 -4.80 11.58 10.14
N VAL A 87 -3.57 11.90 10.57
CA VAL A 87 -3.03 13.27 10.63
C VAL A 87 -1.63 13.34 10.02
N GLY A 88 -1.25 14.54 9.58
CA GLY A 88 0.02 14.80 8.91
C GLY A 88 -0.06 14.68 7.38
N PRO A 89 1.06 14.77 6.67
CA PRO A 89 1.12 14.84 5.22
C PRO A 89 1.06 13.46 4.55
N PHE A 90 0.21 12.54 5.02
CA PHE A 90 0.21 11.14 4.58
C PHE A 90 -0.13 10.92 3.09
N LYS A 91 -0.81 11.89 2.44
CA LYS A 91 -1.10 11.89 1.00
C LYS A 91 -0.06 12.66 0.16
N GLN A 92 0.99 13.19 0.79
CA GLN A 92 1.95 14.04 0.08
C GLN A 92 2.89 13.20 -0.78
N GLY A 93 3.00 13.58 -2.05
CA GLY A 93 3.86 12.92 -3.03
C GLY A 93 3.09 12.13 -4.09
N SER A 94 1.79 11.94 -3.90
CA SER A 94 0.92 11.32 -4.90
C SER A 94 0.22 12.33 -5.80
N PRO A 95 0.31 12.19 -7.14
CA PRO A 95 -0.58 12.85 -8.07
C PRO A 95 -1.87 12.03 -8.29
N VAL A 96 -1.99 10.85 -7.68
CA VAL A 96 -3.12 9.95 -7.86
C VAL A 96 -4.23 10.32 -6.89
N PRO A 97 -5.41 10.75 -7.37
CA PRO A 97 -6.53 11.14 -6.53
C PRO A 97 -7.32 9.95 -5.95
N ASP A 98 -7.84 10.13 -4.74
CA ASP A 98 -8.72 9.17 -4.07
C ASP A 98 -10.19 9.44 -4.44
N TYR A 99 -10.70 8.68 -5.41
CA TYR A 99 -12.09 8.80 -5.85
C TYR A 99 -13.01 7.69 -5.31
N LEU A 100 -12.45 6.74 -4.57
CA LEU A 100 -13.16 5.61 -3.94
C LEU A 100 -13.34 5.89 -2.43
#